data_AF-A0A4Q3J9E4-F1
#
_entry.id   AF-A0A4Q3J9E4-F1
#
_cell.length_a   1.000
_cell.length_b   1.000
_cell.length_c   1.000
_cell.angle_alpha   90.00
_cell.angle_beta   90.00
_cell.angle_gamma   90.00
#
_symmetry.space_group_name_H-M   'P 1'
#
loop_
_entity.id
_entity.type
_entity.pdbx_description
1 polymer ?
#
loop_
_entity_poly.entity_id
_entity_poly.type
_entity_poly.pdbx_seq_one_letter_code
_entity_poly.pdbx_strand_id
1 'polypeptide(L)'
;MSDTSSLSELARFIGQSEFGAEDAGVRQRAINAMTASLMPRRRSVSDLLGAVLALSARTRRMVLPKVEIDLDVFAPGGGRAVQVTLPHRR
;
A
#
# COMPACT_ATOMS: atom_id res chain seq x y z
N MET A 1 19.02 -6.70 12.31
CA MET A 1 18.19 -7.24 13.40
C MET A 1 17.22 -6.14 13.88
N SER A 2 16.33 -5.69 12.99
CA SER A 2 15.50 -4.50 13.21
C SER A 2 14.01 -4.76 13.01
N ASP A 3 13.65 -5.87 12.34
CA ASP A 3 12.27 -6.15 11.93
C ASP A 3 11.37 -6.62 13.09
N THR A 4 11.95 -7.26 14.11
CA THR A 4 11.20 -7.70 15.30
C THR A 4 10.90 -6.55 16.26
N SER A 5 11.65 -5.44 16.19
CA SER A 5 11.41 -4.25 17.01
C SER A 5 10.10 -3.57 16.61
N SER A 6 9.89 -3.36 15.30
CA SER A 6 8.69 -2.71 14.76
C SER A 6 7.39 -3.49 15.04
N LEU A 7 7.47 -4.83 15.04
CA LEU A 7 6.33 -5.70 15.37
C LEU A 7 6.01 -5.69 16.87
N SER A 8 7.03 -5.59 17.71
CA SER A 8 6.87 -5.47 19.16
C SER A 8 6.24 -4.12 19.55
N GLU A 9 6.56 -3.07 18.79
CA GLU A 9 6.01 -1.73 18.95
C GLU A 9 4.53 -1.67 18.54
N LEU A 10 4.15 -2.37 17.46
CA LEU A 10 2.75 -2.55 17.05
C LEU A 10 1.93 -3.33 18.07
N ALA A 11 2.48 -4.35 18.71
CA ALA A 11 1.79 -5.11 19.74
C ALA A 11 1.45 -4.27 20.99
N ARG A 12 2.20 -3.20 21.24
CA ARG A 12 1.97 -2.24 22.33
C ARG A 12 1.25 -0.97 21.86
N PHE A 13 0.93 -0.87 20.57
CA PHE A 13 0.23 0.27 20.01
C PHE A 13 -1.21 0.26 20.50
N ILE A 14 -1.47 1.02 21.56
CA ILE A 14 -2.82 1.42 21.93
C ILE A 14 -3.19 2.51 20.93
N GLY A 15 -4.10 2.19 20.01
CA GLY A 15 -4.69 3.14 19.06
C GLY A 15 -5.54 4.19 19.79
N GLN A 16 -4.89 5.05 20.57
CA GLN A 16 -5.50 6.24 21.14
C GLN A 16 -5.68 7.23 20.00
N SER A 17 -6.80 7.06 19.30
CA SER A 17 -7.26 8.02 18.32
C SER A 17 -7.44 9.37 19.02
N GLU A 18 -6.73 10.41 18.58
CA GLU A 18 -6.88 11.77 19.11
C GLU A 18 -8.33 12.29 19.02
N PHE A 19 -9.18 11.63 18.21
CA PHE A 19 -10.63 11.87 18.13
C PHE A 19 -11.41 11.39 19.35
N GLY A 20 -10.89 10.40 20.07
CA GLY A 20 -11.46 9.86 21.31
C GLY A 20 -10.90 10.52 22.58
N ALA A 21 -10.05 11.54 22.44
CA ALA A 21 -9.52 12.26 23.59
C ALA A 21 -10.66 12.95 24.37
N GLU A 22 -10.66 12.77 25.69
CA GLU A 22 -11.59 13.48 26.59
C GLU A 22 -11.36 15.00 26.55
N ASP A 23 -10.10 15.40 26.30
CA ASP A 23 -9.71 16.79 26.12
C ASP A 23 -10.20 17.35 24.77
N ALA A 24 -11.14 18.30 24.86
CA ALA A 24 -11.70 19.01 23.72
C ALA A 24 -10.63 19.74 22.87
N GLY A 25 -9.52 20.20 23.47
CA GLY A 25 -8.44 20.89 22.77
C GLY A 25 -7.58 19.96 21.91
N VAL A 26 -7.40 18.70 22.32
CA VAL A 26 -6.71 17.67 21.53
C VAL A 26 -7.61 17.26 20.35
N ARG A 27 -8.89 16.99 20.62
CA ARG A 27 -9.87 16.62 19.60
C ARG A 27 -10.04 17.71 18.53
N GLN A 28 -10.13 18.98 18.93
CA GLN A 28 -10.29 20.08 17.98
C GLN A 28 -9.06 20.23 17.07
N ARG A 29 -7.84 20.02 17.59
CA ARG A 29 -6.60 20.04 16.80
C ARG A 29 -6.57 18.89 15.78
N ALA A 30 -6.96 17.69 16.18
CA ALA A 30 -7.04 16.53 15.28
C ALA A 30 -8.07 16.75 14.14
N ILE A 31 -9.24 17.32 14.45
CA ILE A 31 -10.26 17.67 13.45
C ILE A 31 -9.73 18.73 12.47
N ASN A 32 -9.09 19.79 12.98
CA ASN A 32 -8.52 20.84 12.14
C ASN A 32 -7.42 20.28 11.22
N ALA A 33 -6.58 19.37 11.72
CA ALA A 33 -5.53 18.72 10.93
C ALA A 33 -6.10 17.84 9.81
N MET A 34 -7.18 17.07 10.07
CA MET A 34 -7.87 16.32 9.01
C MET A 34 -8.51 17.25 7.99
N THR A 35 -9.17 18.32 8.45
CA THR A 35 -9.78 19.29 7.54
C THR A 35 -8.73 19.94 6.64
N ALA A 36 -7.56 20.27 7.19
CA ALA A 36 -6.42 20.82 6.45
C ALA A 36 -5.76 19.83 5.47
N SER A 37 -5.83 18.52 5.74
CA SER A 37 -5.34 17.49 4.80
C SER A 37 -6.33 17.23 3.65
N LEU A 38 -7.62 17.39 3.91
CA LEU A 38 -8.70 17.28 2.92
C LEU A 38 -8.83 18.53 2.04
N MET A 39 -8.38 19.69 2.52
CA MET A 39 -8.41 20.91 1.72
C MET A 39 -7.51 20.77 0.48
N PRO A 40 -7.95 21.23 -0.70
CA PRO A 40 -7.15 21.20 -1.91
C PRO A 40 -5.90 22.07 -1.73
N ARG A 41 -4.75 21.43 -1.49
CA ARG A 41 -3.46 22.13 -1.52
C ARG A 41 -3.21 22.60 -2.95
N ARG A 42 -2.70 23.82 -3.12
CA ARG A 42 -2.21 24.30 -4.43
C ARG A 42 -1.12 23.35 -4.90
N ARG A 43 -1.44 22.46 -5.83
CA ARG A 43 -0.50 21.50 -6.40
C ARG A 43 0.41 22.24 -7.36
N SER A 44 1.71 22.02 -7.25
CA SER A 44 2.64 22.52 -8.25
C SER A 44 2.42 21.77 -9.57
N VAL A 45 2.85 22.36 -10.69
CA VAL A 45 2.86 21.66 -11.99
C VAL A 45 3.68 20.37 -11.90
N SER A 46 4.77 20.37 -11.15
CA SER A 46 5.61 19.20 -10.89
C SER A 46 4.82 18.06 -10.21
N ASP A 47 3.96 18.37 -9.24
CA ASP A 47 3.12 17.37 -8.56
C ASP A 47 2.09 16.76 -9.52
N LEU A 48 1.52 17.57 -10.40
CA LEU A 48 0.59 17.10 -11.44
C LEU A 48 1.28 16.20 -12.45
N LEU A 49 2.49 16.56 -12.90
CA LEU A 49 3.30 15.72 -13.78
C LEU A 49 3.65 14.39 -13.09
N GLY A 50 4.01 14.41 -11.81
CA GLY A 50 4.23 13.21 -11.01
C GLY A 50 3.00 12.29 -10.98
N ALA A 51 1.81 12.86 -10.74
CA ALA A 51 0.56 12.10 -10.73
C ALA A 51 0.22 11.49 -12.09
N VAL A 52 0.42 12.23 -13.19
CA VAL A 52 0.18 11.76 -14.56
C VAL A 52 1.16 10.64 -14.93
N LEU A 53 2.43 10.77 -14.59
CA LEU A 53 3.44 9.74 -14.83
C LEU A 53 3.12 8.45 -14.06
N ALA A 54 2.74 8.57 -12.78
CA ALA A 54 2.31 7.45 -11.97
C ALA A 54 1.06 6.76 -12.55
N LEU A 55 0.08 7.54 -12.98
CA LEU A 55 -1.13 7.02 -13.63
C LEU A 55 -0.80 6.33 -14.96
N SER A 56 0.06 6.94 -15.77
CA SER A 56 0.51 6.39 -17.07
C SER A 56 1.29 5.08 -16.91
N ALA A 57 2.15 4.98 -15.90
CA ALA A 57 2.85 3.74 -15.58
C ALA A 57 1.88 2.64 -15.11
N ARG A 58 0.87 3.02 -14.31
CA ARG A 58 -0.18 2.09 -13.85
C ARG A 58 -1.06 1.61 -15.00
N THR A 59 -1.53 2.50 -15.87
CA THR A 59 -2.34 2.11 -17.03
C THR A 59 -1.53 1.24 -17.98
N ARG A 60 -0.23 1.53 -18.19
CA ARG A 60 0.65 0.64 -18.96
C ARG A 60 0.72 -0.76 -18.37
N ARG A 61 0.77 -0.92 -17.04
CA ARG A 61 0.71 -2.23 -16.37
C ARG A 61 -0.66 -2.91 -16.43
N MET A 62 -1.75 -2.16 -16.52
CA MET A 62 -3.10 -2.72 -16.69
C MET A 62 -3.40 -3.15 -18.12
N VAL A 63 -2.80 -2.50 -19.12
CA VAL A 63 -3.02 -2.77 -20.55
C VAL A 63 -2.05 -3.84 -21.08
N LEU A 64 -0.90 -4.04 -20.42
CA LEU A 64 0.01 -5.11 -20.79
C LEU A 64 -0.68 -6.47 -20.64
N PRO A 65 -0.58 -7.35 -21.67
CA PRO A 65 -1.11 -8.70 -21.57
C PRO A 65 -0.49 -9.41 -20.37
N LYS A 66 -1.30 -10.21 -19.68
CA LYS A 66 -0.89 -11.00 -18.53
C LYS A 66 0.32 -11.86 -18.91
N VAL A 67 1.42 -11.70 -18.17
CA VAL A 67 2.60 -12.55 -18.34
C VAL A 67 2.30 -13.89 -17.67
N GLU A 68 2.27 -14.95 -18.47
CA GLU A 68 2.18 -16.32 -17.97
C GLU A 68 3.59 -16.91 -17.95
N ILE A 69 3.97 -17.46 -16.80
CA ILE A 69 5.27 -18.11 -16.60
C ILE A 69 4.98 -19.56 -16.27
N ASP A 70 5.25 -20.45 -17.21
CA ASP A 70 5.21 -21.89 -16.97
C ASP A 70 6.55 -22.32 -16.37
N LEU A 71 6.51 -22.76 -15.11
CA LEU A 71 7.69 -23.22 -14.39
C LEU A 71 7.65 -24.75 -14.26
N ASP A 72 8.34 -25.44 -15.15
CA ASP A 72 8.47 -26.89 -15.13
C ASP A 72 9.67 -27.32 -14.26
N VAL A 73 9.42 -27.46 -12.96
CA VAL A 73 10.36 -28.14 -12.05
C VAL A 73 10.01 -29.61 -12.03
N PHE A 74 10.96 -30.51 -12.30
CA PHE A 74 10.73 -31.96 -12.24
C PHE A 74 11.36 -32.56 -10.99
N ALA A 75 10.63 -33.47 -10.33
CA ALA A 75 11.16 -34.29 -9.27
C ALA A 75 12.11 -35.37 -9.85
N PRO A 76 12.99 -35.97 -9.05
CA PRO A 76 13.91 -37.02 -9.52
C PRO A 76 13.21 -38.22 -10.19
N GLY A 77 11.93 -38.44 -9.92
CA GLY A 77 11.08 -39.45 -10.57
C GLY A 77 10.36 -38.99 -11.85
N GLY A 78 10.67 -37.81 -12.39
CA GLY A 78 10.13 -37.31 -13.67
C GLY A 78 8.76 -36.63 -13.60
N GLY A 79 8.12 -36.58 -12.42
CA GLY A 79 6.86 -35.84 -12.23
C GLY A 79 7.08 -34.33 -12.04
N ARG A 80 6.08 -33.48 -12.35
CA ARG A 80 6.11 -32.05 -12.00
C ARG A 80 6.18 -31.88 -10.48
N ALA A 81 7.19 -31.16 -10.00
CA ALA A 81 7.46 -30.89 -8.59
C ALA A 81 6.73 -29.65 -8.06
N VAL A 82 6.38 -28.68 -8.91
CA VAL A 82 5.69 -27.45 -8.49
C VAL A 82 4.64 -27.04 -9.52
N GLN A 83 3.46 -26.66 -9.05
CA GLN A 83 2.44 -25.98 -9.84
C GLN A 83 2.15 -24.63 -9.19
N VAL A 84 2.54 -23.53 -9.86
CA VAL A 84 2.32 -22.17 -9.36
C VAL A 84 1.07 -21.59 -10.01
N THR A 85 0.07 -21.25 -9.21
CA THR A 85 -1.10 -20.51 -9.66
C THR A 85 -0.98 -19.06 -9.21
N LEU A 86 -0.79 -18.13 -10.15
CA LEU A 86 -0.73 -16.70 -9.83
C LEU A 86 -2.15 -16.14 -9.62
N PRO A 87 -2.34 -15.20 -8.67
CA PRO A 87 -3.66 -14.67 -8.32
C PRO A 87 -4.30 -13.96 -9.52
N HIS A 88 -5.56 -14.32 -9.80
CA HIS A 88 -6.38 -13.67 -10.82
C HIS A 88 -6.93 -12.35 -10.27
N ARG A 89 -6.55 -11.22 -10.86
CA ARG A 89 -7.08 -9.91 -10.47
C ARG A 89 -8.40 -9.69 -11.20
N ARG A 90 -9.52 -9.74 -10.46
CA ARG A 90 -10.87 -9.37 -10.94
C ARG A 90 -10.95 -7.88 -11.27
#